data_AF-A0A367L6A3-F1
#
_entry.id   AF-A0A367L6A3-F1
#
_cell.length_a   1.000
_cell.length_b   1.000
_cell.length_c   1.000
_cell.angle_alpha   90.00
_cell.angle_beta   90.00
_cell.angle_gamma   90.00
#
_symmetry.space_group_name_H-M   'P 1'
#
loop_
_entity.id
_entity.type
_entity.pdbx_description
1 polymer ?
#
loop_
_entity_poly.entity_id
_entity_poly.type
_entity_poly.pdbx_seq_one_letter_code
_entity_poly.pdbx_strand_id
1 'polypeptide(L)'
;MVGKRSLRKDDHASSRRRHRVGDEEAHVLGLPPSSSWPTARFRDDVDDDDNDDGDQDNRATRANRRRDDLTQSLLHGIDGDQFERFRLSDSQLKAIKRKPLRRFYRAQNARLDDWREVDAVVVTLADHVLESMDPDPDGDGDQERCGALQRVQGNLAELLPEAERNRRATVARRAVWAINFNVGANVLLLAGKAVAAITTASLSLVASLVDSALDLLCTLIVWSTNRLVLWRLNALRRRFPVGRRRLEPVGILVFSIIMIISFLQILRESVSRLMPPHREPEPLGVIAISTMVATVVIKGAIGVACRPVRSPKVQALVQDCKTDVVFNSLSLLFPLIGYRAGVWWLDPVGAGLLALFIVYDWGCTSFDNVVRLSGEAADDETLRKLTYLAWRFSPVVDGFKSITAYHAGDGVWVEFDVLLGEDTPLGRSHDIAETLQYCAEALPYVDRAFVTTDYAAVGPTGHALDTERNH
;
A
#
# COMPACT_ATOMS: atom_id res chain seq x y z
N MET A 1 -3.16 71.39 12.01
CA MET A 1 -3.39 71.28 13.46
C MET A 1 -3.99 69.90 13.73
N VAL A 2 -3.22 69.02 14.40
CA VAL A 2 -3.61 67.84 15.23
C VAL A 2 -4.46 66.73 14.55
N GLY A 3 -4.22 65.41 14.67
CA GLY A 3 -3.29 64.61 15.48
C GLY A 3 -3.57 63.09 15.32
N LYS A 4 -2.63 62.26 15.81
CA LYS A 4 -2.59 60.77 15.82
C LYS A 4 -3.43 60.12 16.96
N ARG A 5 -3.87 58.85 16.78
CA ARG A 5 -3.95 57.72 17.77
C ARG A 5 -4.63 56.48 17.11
N SER A 6 -4.01 55.30 16.97
CA SER A 6 -3.67 54.22 17.92
C SER A 6 -4.70 53.08 17.95
N LEU A 7 -4.35 51.89 17.41
CA LEU A 7 -5.08 50.61 17.46
C LEU A 7 -4.22 49.57 18.21
N ARG A 8 -4.66 49.11 19.40
CA ARG A 8 -4.20 47.87 20.04
C ARG A 8 -5.13 47.51 21.21
N LYS A 9 -5.82 46.36 21.10
CA LYS A 9 -6.38 45.46 22.15
C LYS A 9 -7.55 44.71 21.53
N ASP A 10 -7.41 43.40 21.26
CA ASP A 10 -8.54 42.44 21.26
C ASP A 10 -8.15 40.93 21.21
N ASP A 11 -6.87 40.53 21.24
CA ASP A 11 -6.50 39.10 21.08
C ASP A 11 -6.55 38.23 22.36
N HIS A 12 -6.62 38.81 23.56
CA HIS A 12 -6.62 38.03 24.82
C HIS A 12 -7.94 37.31 25.15
N ALA A 13 -9.04 37.61 24.45
CA ALA A 13 -10.34 37.00 24.75
C ALA A 13 -10.50 35.60 24.13
N SER A 14 -9.72 35.26 23.10
CA SER A 14 -9.86 33.99 22.35
C SER A 14 -9.21 32.80 23.06
N SER A 15 -8.07 32.99 23.74
CA SER A 15 -7.36 31.90 24.44
C SER A 15 -8.10 31.43 25.71
N ARG A 16 -8.71 32.37 26.45
CA ARG A 16 -9.53 32.05 27.64
C ARG A 16 -10.76 31.21 27.31
N ARG A 17 -11.30 31.32 26.08
CA ARG A 17 -12.42 30.48 25.63
C ARG A 17 -11.99 29.04 25.33
N ARG A 18 -10.77 28.80 24.84
CA ARG A 18 -10.27 27.45 24.54
C ARG A 18 -9.98 26.64 25.80
N HIS A 19 -9.38 27.24 26.83
CA HIS A 19 -9.12 26.55 28.10
C HIS A 19 -10.42 26.13 28.80
N ARG A 20 -11.45 26.97 28.76
CA ARG A 20 -12.74 26.68 29.42
C ARG A 20 -13.48 25.49 28.81
N VAL A 21 -13.34 25.26 27.51
CA VAL A 21 -13.94 24.11 26.80
C VAL A 21 -13.20 22.80 27.12
N GLY A 22 -11.88 22.85 27.29
CA GLY A 22 -11.07 21.68 27.66
C GLY A 22 -11.35 21.18 29.09
N ASP A 23 -11.59 22.09 30.04
CA ASP A 23 -11.90 21.73 31.42
C ASP A 23 -13.33 21.17 31.58
N GLU A 24 -14.30 21.57 30.73
CA GLU A 24 -15.65 20.97 30.71
C GLU A 24 -15.64 19.52 30.19
N GLU A 25 -14.83 19.20 29.17
CA GLU A 25 -14.66 17.83 28.68
C GLU A 25 -13.92 16.93 29.69
N ALA A 26 -12.93 17.48 30.41
CA ALA A 26 -12.20 16.74 31.45
C ALA A 26 -13.09 16.35 32.65
N HIS A 27 -14.06 17.20 33.01
CA HIS A 27 -14.99 16.95 34.11
C HIS A 27 -15.99 15.82 33.82
N VAL A 28 -16.34 15.61 32.55
CA VAL A 28 -17.20 14.49 32.10
C VAL A 28 -16.45 13.15 32.11
N LEU A 29 -15.11 13.19 31.99
CA LEU A 29 -14.24 12.01 31.91
C LEU A 29 -13.58 11.64 33.25
N GLY A 30 -13.85 12.38 34.33
CA GLY A 30 -13.27 12.13 35.66
C GLY A 30 -11.75 12.36 35.72
N LEU A 31 -11.20 13.12 34.77
CA LEU A 31 -9.78 13.48 34.74
C LEU A 31 -9.55 14.73 35.60
N PRO A 32 -8.40 14.82 36.29
CA PRO A 32 -8.10 15.98 37.11
C PRO A 32 -7.84 17.22 36.21
N PRO A 33 -8.13 18.43 36.70
CA PRO A 33 -8.07 19.66 35.90
C PRO A 33 -6.68 19.86 35.27
N SER A 34 -6.62 20.52 34.12
CA SER A 34 -5.38 20.76 33.36
C SER A 34 -4.23 21.35 34.19
N SER A 35 -4.55 22.09 35.26
CA SER A 35 -3.61 22.65 36.23
C SER A 35 -2.92 21.65 37.18
N SER A 36 -3.35 20.40 37.20
CA SER A 36 -2.85 19.33 38.09
C SER A 36 -1.90 18.34 37.41
N TRP A 37 -1.67 18.51 36.11
CA TRP A 37 -0.72 17.69 35.37
C TRP A 37 0.70 18.11 35.78
N PRO A 38 1.60 17.15 36.07
CA PRO A 38 2.99 17.50 36.35
C PRO A 38 3.59 18.12 35.09
N THR A 39 3.80 19.43 35.11
CA THR A 39 4.68 20.08 34.14
C THR A 39 6.07 19.49 34.31
N ALA A 40 6.62 18.93 33.25
CA ALA A 40 8.03 18.57 33.22
C ALA A 40 8.83 19.86 33.45
N ARG A 41 9.28 20.09 34.68
CA ARG A 41 10.28 21.12 34.96
C ARG A 41 11.57 20.66 34.30
N PHE A 42 11.85 21.21 33.12
CA PHE A 42 13.23 21.41 32.75
C PHE A 42 13.87 22.28 33.83
N ARG A 43 15.10 21.93 34.17
CA ARG A 43 15.83 22.50 35.27
C ARG A 43 16.19 23.94 34.89
N ASP A 44 15.41 24.90 35.39
CA ASP A 44 15.69 26.32 35.31
C ASP A 44 16.87 26.64 36.24
N ASP A 45 18.09 26.30 35.81
CA ASP A 45 19.30 26.97 36.30
C ASP A 45 19.49 28.21 35.40
N VAL A 46 18.64 29.22 35.58
CA VAL A 46 18.79 30.56 34.98
C VAL A 46 19.43 31.45 36.03
N ASP A 47 20.73 31.68 35.87
CA ASP A 47 21.35 32.89 36.39
C ASP A 47 20.83 34.05 35.52
N ASP A 48 20.15 35.00 36.15
CA ASP A 48 19.70 36.26 35.55
C ASP A 48 20.91 37.04 35.02
N ASP A 49 21.15 37.00 33.71
CA ASP A 49 22.01 37.97 33.01
C ASP A 49 21.28 38.46 31.74
N ASP A 50 21.04 39.77 31.69
CA ASP A 50 20.36 40.53 30.62
C ASP A 50 21.10 40.41 29.27
N ASN A 51 21.01 39.26 28.59
CA ASN A 51 21.62 39.05 27.27
C ASN A 51 20.88 38.03 26.37
N ASP A 52 19.57 37.86 26.55
CA ASP A 52 18.78 36.76 25.96
C ASP A 52 18.49 36.91 24.45
N ASP A 53 18.29 38.15 23.95
CA ASP A 53 18.04 38.40 22.52
C ASP A 53 19.21 37.93 21.62
N GLY A 54 20.44 37.94 22.15
CA GLY A 54 21.64 37.54 21.41
C GLY A 54 21.84 36.03 21.30
N ASP A 55 21.31 35.25 22.25
CA ASP A 55 21.49 33.79 22.28
C ASP A 55 20.38 33.06 21.50
N GLN A 56 19.17 33.63 21.47
CA GLN A 56 18.05 33.16 20.64
C GLN A 56 18.34 33.31 19.14
N ASP A 57 18.80 34.48 18.69
CA ASP A 57 19.19 34.72 17.28
C ASP A 57 20.35 33.80 16.84
N ASN A 58 21.25 33.47 17.78
CA ASN A 58 22.35 32.53 17.57
C ASN A 58 21.84 31.08 17.40
N ARG A 59 20.81 30.67 18.15
CA ARG A 59 20.21 29.34 18.06
C ARG A 59 19.47 29.12 16.75
N ALA A 60 18.63 30.08 16.36
CA ALA A 60 17.93 30.06 15.08
C ALA A 60 18.92 30.03 13.89
N THR A 61 20.00 30.83 13.97
CA THR A 61 21.08 30.87 12.98
C THR A 61 21.84 29.54 12.88
N ARG A 62 22.18 28.92 14.02
CA ARG A 62 22.82 27.59 14.05
C ARG A 62 21.93 26.51 13.44
N ALA A 63 20.64 26.54 13.72
CA ALA A 63 19.68 25.61 13.12
C ALA A 63 19.60 25.77 11.59
N ASN A 64 19.59 27.01 11.08
CA ASN A 64 19.59 27.27 9.63
C ASN A 64 20.87 26.76 8.96
N ARG A 65 22.05 27.05 9.53
CA ARG A 65 23.32 26.53 8.99
C ARG A 65 23.37 25.00 8.98
N ARG A 66 22.84 24.35 10.02
CA ARG A 66 22.76 22.88 10.10
C ARG A 66 21.87 22.31 8.99
N ARG A 67 20.70 22.91 8.77
CA ARG A 67 19.81 22.56 7.66
C ARG A 67 20.52 22.70 6.32
N ASP A 68 21.09 23.87 6.04
CA ASP A 68 21.74 24.15 4.76
C ASP A 68 22.90 23.19 4.47
N ASP A 69 23.72 22.90 5.48
CA ASP A 69 24.81 21.93 5.40
C ASP A 69 24.31 20.52 5.08
N LEU A 70 23.25 20.07 5.78
CA LEU A 70 22.67 18.75 5.55
C LEU A 70 22.03 18.65 4.17
N THR A 71 21.23 19.64 3.78
CA THR A 71 20.60 19.72 2.46
C THR A 71 21.66 19.70 1.36
N GLN A 72 22.69 20.52 1.46
CA GLN A 72 23.78 20.52 0.47
C GLN A 72 24.50 19.18 0.40
N SER A 73 24.77 18.56 1.54
CA SER A 73 25.42 17.24 1.61
C SER A 73 24.58 16.13 1.00
N LEU A 74 23.26 16.14 1.21
CA LEU A 74 22.33 15.15 0.65
C LEU A 74 22.13 15.34 -0.86
N LEU A 75 22.10 16.59 -1.33
CA LEU A 75 21.95 16.92 -2.75
C LEU A 75 23.28 16.78 -3.53
N HIS A 76 24.40 16.67 -2.82
CA HIS A 76 25.71 16.52 -3.44
C HIS A 76 25.80 15.22 -4.25
N GLY A 77 26.13 15.34 -5.54
CA GLY A 77 26.23 14.20 -6.45
C GLY A 77 24.89 13.65 -6.93
N ILE A 78 23.78 14.36 -6.70
CA ILE A 78 22.52 14.11 -7.40
C ILE A 78 22.52 14.84 -8.73
N ASP A 79 23.06 14.17 -9.75
CA ASP A 79 22.92 14.60 -11.15
C ASP A 79 21.84 13.74 -11.82
N GLY A 80 20.67 14.32 -12.05
CA GLY A 80 19.46 13.62 -12.48
C GLY A 80 19.59 12.85 -13.79
N ASP A 81 20.59 13.18 -14.62
CA ASP A 81 20.82 12.54 -15.92
C ASP A 81 22.05 11.61 -15.95
N GLN A 82 22.77 11.47 -14.83
CA GLN A 82 24.04 10.71 -14.79
C GLN A 82 23.88 9.26 -15.26
N PHE A 83 22.75 8.62 -14.93
CA PHE A 83 22.48 7.23 -15.29
C PHE A 83 21.61 7.08 -16.54
N GLU A 84 20.97 8.15 -17.03
CA GLU A 84 20.12 8.13 -18.22
C GLU A 84 20.89 7.75 -19.49
N ARG A 85 22.20 8.06 -19.53
CA ARG A 85 23.11 7.63 -20.62
C ARG A 85 23.19 6.11 -20.82
N PHE A 86 22.83 5.31 -19.81
CA PHE A 86 22.82 3.84 -19.90
C PHE A 86 21.47 3.29 -20.36
N ARG A 87 20.41 4.11 -20.45
CA ARG A 87 19.07 3.68 -20.83
C ARG A 87 19.00 3.32 -22.31
N LEU A 88 18.37 2.19 -22.63
CA LEU A 88 17.99 1.83 -23.99
C LEU A 88 16.55 2.27 -24.30
N SER A 89 16.34 2.89 -25.45
CA SER A 89 15.00 3.23 -25.92
C SER A 89 14.17 1.98 -26.26
N ASP A 90 12.84 2.12 -26.25
CA ASP A 90 11.93 1.02 -26.59
C ASP A 90 12.13 0.47 -28.00
N SER A 91 12.55 1.32 -28.95
CA SER A 91 12.88 0.92 -30.32
C SER A 91 14.14 0.05 -30.34
N GLN A 92 15.18 0.43 -29.61
CA GLN A 92 16.41 -0.35 -29.46
C GLN A 92 16.12 -1.70 -28.76
N LEU A 93 15.31 -1.71 -27.70
CA LEU A 93 14.90 -2.95 -27.03
C LEU A 93 14.13 -3.89 -27.96
N LYS A 94 13.26 -3.36 -28.83
CA LYS A 94 12.54 -4.16 -29.83
C LYS A 94 13.47 -4.73 -30.90
N ALA A 95 14.53 -4.00 -31.26
CA ALA A 95 15.54 -4.45 -32.22
C ALA A 95 16.40 -5.62 -31.70
N ILE A 96 16.51 -5.81 -30.39
CA ILE A 96 17.26 -6.93 -29.80
C ILE A 96 16.52 -8.26 -30.04
N LYS A 97 17.10 -9.10 -30.91
CA LYS A 97 16.57 -10.42 -31.27
C LYS A 97 16.69 -11.46 -30.14
N ARG A 98 17.78 -11.43 -29.35
CA ARG A 98 18.02 -12.39 -28.26
C ARG A 98 17.13 -12.09 -27.06
N LYS A 99 16.18 -12.98 -26.75
CA LYS A 99 15.24 -12.84 -25.61
C LYS A 99 15.94 -12.60 -24.25
N PRO A 100 17.01 -13.34 -23.88
CA PRO A 100 17.68 -13.13 -22.59
C PRO A 100 18.33 -11.75 -22.47
N LEU A 101 19.00 -11.30 -23.54
CA LEU A 101 19.64 -9.99 -23.58
C LEU A 101 18.60 -8.86 -23.50
N ARG A 102 17.48 -9.00 -24.22
CA ARG A 102 16.37 -8.04 -24.13
C ARG A 102 15.76 -8.00 -22.72
N ARG A 103 15.66 -9.13 -22.03
CA ARG A 103 15.20 -9.19 -20.64
C ARG A 103 16.18 -8.47 -19.70
N PHE A 104 17.48 -8.67 -19.89
CA PHE A 104 18.51 -8.00 -19.11
C PHE A 104 18.39 -6.47 -19.22
N TYR A 105 18.35 -5.93 -20.44
CA TYR A 105 18.24 -4.47 -20.61
C TYR A 105 16.89 -3.89 -20.17
N ARG A 106 15.80 -4.66 -20.23
CA ARG A 106 14.53 -4.25 -19.59
C ARG A 106 14.67 -4.14 -18.08
N ALA A 107 15.34 -5.11 -17.44
CA ALA A 107 15.60 -5.06 -16.01
C ALA A 107 16.56 -3.92 -15.64
N GLN A 108 17.55 -3.62 -16.49
CA GLN A 108 18.41 -2.44 -16.32
C GLN A 108 17.60 -1.14 -16.37
N ASN A 109 16.77 -0.95 -17.41
CA ASN A 109 15.93 0.25 -17.51
C ASN A 109 14.98 0.40 -16.32
N ALA A 110 14.39 -0.70 -15.84
CA ALA A 110 13.55 -0.67 -14.63
C ALA A 110 14.34 -0.20 -13.40
N ARG A 111 15.57 -0.69 -13.21
CA ARG A 111 16.45 -0.25 -12.13
C ARG A 111 16.84 1.24 -12.25
N LEU A 112 17.02 1.73 -13.47
CA LEU A 112 17.27 3.16 -13.70
C LEU A 112 16.04 4.00 -13.33
N ASP A 113 14.83 3.53 -13.63
CA ASP A 113 13.59 4.18 -13.20
C ASP A 113 13.47 4.21 -11.66
N ASP A 114 13.89 3.12 -11.00
CA ASP A 114 13.90 3.02 -9.54
C ASP A 114 14.85 4.01 -8.88
N TRP A 115 16.08 4.12 -9.39
CA TRP A 115 17.07 5.09 -8.88
C TRP A 115 16.62 6.53 -9.10
N ARG A 116 16.03 6.81 -10.27
CA ARG A 116 15.46 8.12 -10.57
C ARG A 116 14.30 8.49 -9.64
N GLU A 117 13.44 7.53 -9.29
CA GLU A 117 12.38 7.77 -8.31
C GLU A 117 12.97 8.12 -6.95
N VAL A 118 13.97 7.37 -6.49
CA VAL A 118 14.67 7.65 -5.22
C VAL A 118 15.32 9.02 -5.23
N ASP A 119 16.07 9.37 -6.27
CA ASP A 119 16.73 10.68 -6.38
C ASP A 119 15.69 11.81 -6.39
N ALA A 120 14.57 11.65 -7.12
CA ALA A 120 13.49 12.64 -7.11
C ALA A 120 12.85 12.81 -5.72
N VAL A 121 12.66 11.71 -4.99
CA VAL A 121 12.12 11.74 -3.62
C VAL A 121 13.08 12.47 -2.68
N VAL A 122 14.37 12.14 -2.70
CA VAL A 122 15.38 12.79 -1.83
C VAL A 122 15.47 14.28 -2.14
N VAL A 123 15.55 14.65 -3.43
CA VAL A 123 15.64 16.06 -3.87
C VAL A 123 14.41 16.86 -3.43
N THR A 124 13.22 16.27 -3.49
CA THR A 124 11.99 16.99 -3.15
C THR A 124 11.72 17.04 -1.66
N LEU A 125 11.99 15.98 -0.92
CA LEU A 125 11.60 15.91 0.48
C LEU A 125 12.68 16.38 1.45
N ALA A 126 13.97 16.24 1.14
CA ALA A 126 15.02 16.56 2.11
C ALA A 126 14.88 17.99 2.63
N ASP A 127 14.72 18.97 1.74
CA ASP A 127 14.57 20.38 2.14
C ASP A 127 13.26 20.64 2.90
N HIS A 128 12.14 20.07 2.43
CA HIS A 128 10.84 20.21 3.11
C HIS A 128 10.81 19.57 4.50
N VAL A 129 11.52 18.46 4.69
CA VAL A 129 11.64 17.79 5.98
C VAL A 129 12.49 18.62 6.94
N LEU A 130 13.65 19.07 6.48
CA LEU A 130 14.56 19.86 7.30
C LEU A 130 13.99 21.24 7.66
N GLU A 131 13.21 21.85 6.77
CA GLU A 131 12.46 23.08 7.07
C GLU A 131 11.42 22.91 8.17
N SER A 132 10.84 21.72 8.24
CA SER A 132 9.80 21.38 9.20
C SER A 132 10.36 20.98 10.57
N MET A 133 11.69 20.85 10.72
CA MET A 133 12.32 20.58 12.01
C MET A 133 12.30 21.81 12.90
N ASP A 134 12.04 21.58 14.20
CA ASP A 134 12.11 22.60 15.25
C ASP A 134 11.30 23.87 14.89
N PRO A 135 9.95 23.79 14.92
CA PRO A 135 9.07 24.85 14.42
C PRO A 135 9.18 26.18 15.20
N ASP A 136 9.77 26.15 16.39
CA ASP A 136 9.93 27.24 17.36
C ASP A 136 11.38 27.16 17.91
N PRO A 137 12.38 27.56 17.11
CA PRO A 137 13.79 27.37 17.42
C PRO A 137 14.32 28.30 18.51
N ASP A 138 13.70 29.46 18.68
CA ASP A 138 13.98 30.49 19.68
C ASP A 138 13.20 30.25 20.99
N GLY A 139 12.11 29.48 20.94
CA GLY A 139 11.37 29.05 22.12
C GLY A 139 10.47 30.13 22.69
N ASP A 140 10.06 31.10 21.86
CA ASP A 140 9.19 32.20 22.26
C ASP A 140 7.71 31.79 22.30
N GLY A 141 7.41 30.57 21.85
CA GLY A 141 6.08 29.97 21.80
C GLY A 141 5.33 30.22 20.49
N ASP A 142 5.88 31.02 19.58
CA ASP A 142 5.36 31.28 18.25
C ASP A 142 6.03 30.33 17.24
N GLN A 143 5.23 29.52 16.55
CA GLN A 143 5.74 28.59 15.54
C GLN A 143 6.06 29.30 14.23
N GLU A 144 7.20 29.96 14.17
CA GLU A 144 7.66 30.70 12.99
C GLU A 144 7.93 29.76 11.80
N ARG A 145 8.39 28.53 12.06
CA ARG A 145 8.76 27.56 11.03
C ARG A 145 7.63 26.57 10.75
N CYS A 146 6.57 27.08 10.11
CA CYS A 146 5.53 26.24 9.51
C CYS A 146 5.93 25.77 8.10
N GLY A 147 6.75 24.71 8.06
CA GLY A 147 7.20 24.05 6.83
C GLY A 147 6.10 23.33 6.05
N ALA A 148 6.46 22.77 4.90
CA ALA A 148 5.51 22.14 3.98
C ALA A 148 4.81 20.92 4.61
N LEU A 149 5.50 20.15 5.48
CA LEU A 149 4.93 18.98 6.16
C LEU A 149 3.80 19.33 7.12
N GLN A 150 3.95 20.42 7.88
CA GLN A 150 2.90 20.91 8.80
C GLN A 150 1.64 21.32 8.02
N ARG A 151 1.81 21.96 6.85
CA ARG A 151 0.68 22.37 5.99
C ARG A 151 -0.08 21.18 5.43
N VAL A 152 0.61 20.11 5.06
CA VAL A 152 -0.01 18.89 4.52
C VAL A 152 -0.40 17.88 5.62
N GLN A 153 -0.25 18.24 6.90
CA GLN A 153 -0.55 17.37 8.06
C GLN A 153 0.09 15.98 7.95
N GLY A 154 1.32 15.92 7.41
CA GLY A 154 2.05 14.66 7.18
C GLY A 154 1.63 13.86 5.94
N ASN A 155 0.78 14.40 5.05
CA ASN A 155 0.47 13.77 3.76
C ASN A 155 1.61 13.96 2.74
N LEU A 156 2.65 13.13 2.86
CA LEU A 156 3.85 13.18 2.00
C LEU A 156 3.53 13.13 0.49
N ALA A 157 2.45 12.45 0.12
CA ALA A 157 2.05 12.34 -1.28
C ALA A 157 1.75 13.70 -1.93
N GLU A 158 1.42 14.74 -1.16
CA GLU A 158 1.19 16.09 -1.67
C GLU A 158 2.49 16.84 -1.97
N LEU A 159 3.60 16.48 -1.33
CA LEU A 159 4.90 17.13 -1.51
C LEU A 159 5.69 16.57 -2.69
N LEU A 160 5.29 15.43 -3.23
CA LEU A 160 5.93 14.82 -4.39
C LEU A 160 5.78 15.68 -5.66
N PRO A 161 6.71 15.56 -6.64
CA PRO A 161 6.58 16.23 -7.93
C PRO A 161 5.22 16.01 -8.60
N GLU A 162 4.68 17.02 -9.28
CA GLU A 162 3.38 16.93 -9.97
C GLU A 162 3.29 15.76 -10.94
N ALA A 163 4.37 15.47 -11.67
CA ALA A 163 4.43 14.33 -12.58
C ALA A 163 4.18 13.00 -11.85
N GLU A 164 4.78 12.83 -10.67
CA GLU A 164 4.65 11.61 -9.87
C GLU A 164 3.29 11.54 -9.17
N ARG A 165 2.79 12.66 -8.64
CA ARG A 165 1.43 12.75 -8.08
C ARG A 165 0.37 12.37 -9.12
N ASN A 166 0.49 12.89 -10.34
CA ASN A 166 -0.41 12.56 -11.45
C ASN A 166 -0.30 11.09 -11.84
N ARG A 167 0.92 10.53 -11.91
CA ARG A 167 1.14 9.10 -12.18
C ARG A 167 0.45 8.23 -11.12
N ARG A 168 0.70 8.48 -9.83
CA ARG A 168 0.07 7.73 -8.73
C ARG A 168 -1.45 7.87 -8.72
N ALA A 169 -1.97 9.08 -8.93
CA ALA A 169 -3.41 9.35 -9.02
C ALA A 169 -4.08 8.62 -10.19
N THR A 170 -3.44 8.56 -11.37
CA THR A 170 -3.99 7.83 -12.52
C THR A 170 -4.05 6.32 -12.27
N VAL A 171 -3.03 5.73 -11.65
CA VAL A 171 -3.02 4.30 -11.27
C VAL A 171 -4.11 4.01 -10.26
N ALA A 172 -4.24 4.83 -9.21
CA ALA A 172 -5.28 4.67 -8.20
C ALA A 172 -6.70 4.82 -8.79
N ARG A 173 -6.93 5.83 -9.64
CA ARG A 173 -8.21 6.02 -10.33
C ARG A 173 -8.56 4.85 -11.23
N ARG A 174 -7.57 4.32 -11.98
CA ARG A 174 -7.76 3.13 -12.82
C ARG A 174 -8.10 1.89 -11.98
N ALA A 175 -7.47 1.71 -10.82
CA ALA A 175 -7.79 0.60 -9.93
C ALA A 175 -9.22 0.71 -9.37
N VAL A 176 -9.64 1.89 -8.89
CA VAL A 176 -11.01 2.12 -8.42
C VAL A 176 -12.03 1.92 -9.54
N TRP A 177 -11.74 2.43 -10.73
CA TRP A 177 -12.61 2.27 -11.89
C TRP A 177 -12.75 0.79 -12.29
N ALA A 178 -11.64 0.05 -12.35
CA ALA A 178 -11.64 -1.38 -12.64
C ALA A 178 -12.48 -2.18 -11.64
N ILE A 179 -12.33 -1.90 -10.33
CA ILE A 179 -13.10 -2.57 -9.28
C ILE A 179 -14.59 -2.26 -9.43
N ASN A 180 -14.98 -0.98 -9.58
CA ASN A 180 -16.37 -0.59 -9.72
C ASN A 180 -17.01 -1.16 -10.99
N PHE A 181 -16.28 -1.16 -12.10
CA PHE A 181 -16.74 -1.74 -13.36
C PHE A 181 -16.99 -3.24 -13.22
N ASN A 182 -16.08 -3.96 -12.56
CA ASN A 182 -16.26 -5.37 -12.31
C ASN A 182 -17.46 -5.68 -11.40
N VAL A 183 -17.67 -4.91 -10.33
CA VAL A 183 -18.88 -5.04 -9.50
C VAL A 183 -20.13 -4.87 -10.36
N GLY A 184 -20.19 -3.82 -11.19
CA GLY A 184 -21.32 -3.59 -12.10
C GLY A 184 -21.54 -4.74 -13.08
N ALA A 185 -20.47 -5.31 -13.64
CA ALA A 185 -20.56 -6.45 -14.55
C ALA A 185 -21.04 -7.73 -13.86
N ASN A 186 -20.56 -8.02 -12.64
CA ASN A 186 -21.01 -9.17 -11.85
C ASN A 186 -22.50 -9.03 -11.46
N VAL A 187 -22.96 -7.81 -11.14
CA VAL A 187 -24.39 -7.52 -10.93
C VAL A 187 -25.20 -7.78 -12.19
N LEU A 188 -24.72 -7.31 -13.36
CA LEU A 188 -25.42 -7.51 -14.63
C LEU A 188 -25.49 -8.99 -15.02
N LEU A 189 -24.39 -9.74 -14.85
CA LEU A 189 -24.34 -11.19 -15.08
C LEU A 189 -25.31 -11.93 -14.16
N LEU A 190 -25.35 -11.58 -12.87
CA LEU A 190 -26.29 -12.18 -11.93
C LEU A 190 -27.74 -11.91 -12.33
N ALA A 191 -28.07 -10.66 -12.68
CA ALA A 191 -29.41 -10.29 -13.12
C ALA A 191 -29.83 -11.05 -14.39
N GLY A 192 -28.94 -11.16 -15.37
CA GLY A 192 -29.19 -11.94 -16.58
C GLY A 192 -29.45 -13.42 -16.30
N LYS A 193 -28.63 -14.04 -15.45
CA LYS A 193 -28.83 -15.43 -15.01
C LYS A 193 -30.11 -15.61 -14.18
N ALA A 194 -30.50 -14.62 -13.37
CA ALA A 194 -31.72 -14.67 -12.57
C ALA A 194 -32.96 -14.71 -13.47
N VAL A 195 -33.02 -13.84 -14.48
CA VAL A 195 -34.10 -13.83 -15.47
C VAL A 195 -34.15 -15.15 -16.23
N ALA A 196 -33.00 -15.69 -16.64
CA ALA A 196 -32.91 -16.98 -17.32
C ALA A 196 -33.39 -18.14 -16.41
N ALA A 197 -33.04 -18.14 -15.13
CA ALA A 197 -33.45 -19.17 -14.18
C ALA A 197 -34.95 -19.14 -13.91
N ILE A 198 -35.54 -17.95 -13.73
CA ILE A 198 -36.98 -17.79 -13.48
C ILE A 198 -37.81 -18.23 -14.70
N THR A 199 -37.35 -17.88 -15.91
CA THR A 199 -38.08 -18.20 -17.15
C THR A 199 -38.02 -19.68 -17.54
N THR A 200 -36.92 -20.36 -17.21
CA THR A 200 -36.69 -21.75 -17.65
C THR A 200 -36.97 -22.78 -16.54
N ALA A 201 -37.18 -22.33 -15.29
CA ALA A 201 -37.45 -23.16 -14.10
C ALA A 201 -36.50 -24.38 -13.93
N SER A 202 -35.30 -24.31 -14.49
CA SER A 202 -34.37 -25.45 -14.56
C SER A 202 -33.45 -25.47 -13.35
N LEU A 203 -33.34 -26.64 -12.70
CA LEU A 203 -32.43 -26.87 -11.57
C LEU A 203 -30.96 -26.54 -11.89
N SER A 204 -30.52 -26.81 -13.13
CA SER A 204 -29.18 -26.49 -13.61
C SER A 204 -28.91 -24.98 -13.71
N LEU A 205 -29.92 -24.18 -14.08
CA LEU A 205 -29.82 -22.73 -14.13
C LEU A 205 -29.86 -22.09 -12.74
N VAL A 206 -30.60 -22.68 -11.80
CA VAL A 206 -30.59 -22.25 -10.39
C VAL A 206 -29.22 -22.50 -9.74
N ALA A 207 -28.56 -23.61 -10.04
CA ALA A 207 -27.19 -23.87 -9.59
C ALA A 207 -26.22 -22.81 -10.14
N SER A 208 -26.26 -22.53 -11.45
CA SER A 208 -25.42 -21.48 -12.06
C SER A 208 -25.71 -20.06 -11.55
N LEU A 209 -26.94 -19.82 -11.09
CA LEU A 209 -27.32 -18.56 -10.45
C LEU A 209 -26.68 -18.43 -9.07
N VAL A 210 -26.70 -19.49 -8.26
CA VAL A 210 -26.05 -19.53 -6.93
C VAL A 210 -24.55 -19.30 -7.07
N ASP A 211 -23.91 -19.90 -8.07
CA ASP A 211 -22.49 -19.69 -8.35
C ASP A 211 -22.19 -18.19 -8.60
N SER A 212 -22.93 -17.55 -9.51
CA SER A 212 -22.75 -16.12 -9.78
C SER A 212 -23.17 -15.21 -8.62
N ALA A 213 -24.05 -15.67 -7.73
CA ALA A 213 -24.41 -14.94 -6.51
C ALA A 213 -23.27 -14.97 -5.50
N LEU A 214 -22.57 -16.12 -5.37
CA LEU A 214 -21.38 -16.25 -4.54
C LEU A 214 -20.23 -15.38 -5.08
N ASP A 215 -20.03 -15.34 -6.40
CA ASP A 215 -19.06 -14.44 -7.04
C ASP A 215 -19.37 -12.97 -6.73
N LEU A 216 -20.64 -12.57 -6.85
CA LEU A 216 -21.06 -11.21 -6.56
C LEU A 216 -20.88 -10.88 -5.08
N LEU A 217 -21.28 -11.78 -4.18
CA LEU A 217 -21.10 -11.61 -2.73
C LEU A 217 -19.63 -11.39 -2.40
N CYS A 218 -18.74 -12.19 -2.98
CA CYS A 218 -17.30 -12.05 -2.80
C CYS A 218 -16.76 -10.73 -3.32
N THR A 219 -17.16 -10.35 -4.54
CA THR A 219 -16.78 -9.06 -5.14
C THR A 219 -17.29 -7.90 -4.27
N LEU A 220 -18.49 -8.03 -3.71
CA LEU A 220 -19.11 -7.05 -2.81
C LEU A 220 -18.38 -6.98 -1.47
N ILE A 221 -17.88 -8.10 -0.93
CA ILE A 221 -17.06 -8.12 0.30
C ILE A 221 -15.75 -7.36 0.07
N VAL A 222 -15.05 -7.61 -1.04
CA VAL A 222 -13.80 -6.90 -1.39
C VAL A 222 -14.08 -5.42 -1.62
N TRP A 223 -15.14 -5.09 -2.37
CA TRP A 223 -15.57 -3.72 -2.60
C TRP A 223 -15.96 -2.99 -1.31
N SER A 224 -16.75 -3.65 -0.45
CA SER A 224 -17.21 -3.10 0.83
C SER A 224 -16.06 -2.92 1.80
N THR A 225 -15.11 -3.85 1.85
CA THR A 225 -13.88 -3.71 2.66
C THR A 225 -13.12 -2.46 2.22
N ASN A 226 -12.92 -2.28 0.91
CA ASN A 226 -12.25 -1.10 0.38
C ASN A 226 -13.03 0.20 0.65
N ARG A 227 -14.36 0.17 0.47
CA ARG A 227 -15.23 1.34 0.67
C ARG A 227 -15.35 1.72 2.14
N LEU A 228 -15.47 0.75 3.04
CA LEU A 228 -15.55 0.93 4.49
C LEU A 228 -14.21 1.45 5.05
N VAL A 229 -13.09 1.02 4.46
CA VAL A 229 -11.77 1.61 4.72
C VAL A 229 -11.77 3.10 4.42
N LEU A 230 -12.32 3.52 3.29
CA LEU A 230 -12.40 4.93 2.90
C LEU A 230 -13.45 5.73 3.71
N TRP A 231 -14.56 5.14 4.11
CA TRP A 231 -15.70 5.88 4.66
C TRP A 231 -15.60 6.18 6.17
N ARG A 232 -14.84 5.39 6.95
CA ARG A 232 -14.67 5.58 8.40
C ARG A 232 -13.26 5.99 8.83
N LEU A 233 -12.59 6.83 8.04
CA LEU A 233 -11.18 7.22 8.27
C LEU A 233 -10.90 7.78 9.67
N ASN A 234 -11.73 8.72 10.15
CA ASN A 234 -11.47 9.39 11.43
C ASN A 234 -11.71 8.50 12.65
N ALA A 235 -12.75 7.66 12.62
CA ALA A 235 -13.08 6.78 13.75
C ALA A 235 -12.10 5.61 13.92
N LEU A 236 -11.53 5.10 12.81
CA LEU A 236 -10.58 3.99 12.87
C LEU A 236 -9.13 4.41 13.11
N ARG A 237 -8.75 5.67 12.87
CA ARG A 237 -7.37 6.17 13.14
C ARG A 237 -6.96 5.94 14.60
N ARG A 238 -7.91 6.05 15.55
CA ARG A 238 -7.66 5.81 16.98
C ARG A 238 -7.48 4.33 17.33
N ARG A 239 -8.14 3.42 16.59
CA ARG A 239 -8.03 1.96 16.83
C ARG A 239 -6.85 1.32 16.10
N PHE A 240 -6.46 1.88 14.95
CA PHE A 240 -5.37 1.36 14.11
C PHE A 240 -4.39 2.49 13.77
N PRO A 241 -3.44 2.79 14.69
CA PRO A 241 -2.49 3.90 14.52
C PRO A 241 -1.51 3.70 13.35
N VAL A 242 -1.31 2.44 12.95
CA VAL A 242 -0.37 2.01 11.89
C VAL A 242 -0.98 2.10 10.48
N GLY A 243 -2.24 2.52 10.36
CA GLY A 243 -2.92 2.61 9.07
C GLY A 243 -3.61 1.31 8.67
N ARG A 244 -4.34 1.38 7.54
CA ARG A 244 -5.44 0.45 7.22
C ARG A 244 -5.18 -0.45 6.01
N ARG A 245 -4.04 -0.28 5.33
CA ARG A 245 -3.60 -1.12 4.20
C ARG A 245 -3.50 -2.60 4.57
N ARG A 246 -3.30 -2.92 5.85
CA ARG A 246 -3.28 -4.28 6.41
C ARG A 246 -4.58 -5.06 6.29
N LEU A 247 -5.73 -4.40 6.14
CA LEU A 247 -7.02 -5.08 5.97
C LEU A 247 -7.26 -5.55 4.53
N GLU A 248 -6.47 -5.07 3.58
CA GLU A 248 -6.67 -5.37 2.16
C GLU A 248 -6.36 -6.84 1.83
N PRO A 249 -5.23 -7.43 2.27
CA PRO A 249 -4.96 -8.85 2.05
C PRO A 249 -5.96 -9.76 2.77
N VAL A 250 -6.53 -9.33 3.90
CA VAL A 250 -7.58 -10.09 4.61
C VAL A 250 -8.82 -10.28 3.72
N GLY A 251 -9.21 -9.25 2.95
CA GLY A 251 -10.30 -9.36 1.99
C GLY A 251 -10.01 -10.37 0.88
N ILE A 252 -8.77 -10.39 0.37
CA ILE A 252 -8.30 -11.34 -0.65
C ILE A 252 -8.25 -12.77 -0.08
N LEU A 253 -7.84 -12.93 1.18
CA LEU A 253 -7.80 -14.21 1.88
C LEU A 253 -9.20 -14.81 2.05
N VAL A 254 -10.16 -14.03 2.57
CA VAL A 254 -11.55 -14.47 2.72
C VAL A 254 -12.14 -14.85 1.37
N PHE A 255 -11.86 -14.06 0.33
CA PHE A 255 -12.28 -14.38 -1.03
C PHE A 255 -11.70 -15.72 -1.52
N SER A 256 -10.39 -15.92 -1.35
CA SER A 256 -9.71 -17.15 -1.76
C SER A 256 -10.30 -18.40 -1.08
N ILE A 257 -10.63 -18.30 0.22
CA ILE A 257 -11.25 -19.40 0.99
C ILE A 257 -12.64 -19.75 0.43
N ILE A 258 -13.48 -18.75 0.13
CA ILE A 258 -14.81 -18.99 -0.44
C ILE A 258 -14.69 -19.66 -1.80
N MET A 259 -13.75 -19.21 -2.65
CA MET A 259 -13.50 -19.82 -3.96
C MET A 259 -13.07 -21.28 -3.84
N ILE A 260 -12.14 -21.60 -2.93
CA ILE A 260 -11.73 -22.98 -2.66
C ILE A 260 -12.93 -23.85 -2.25
N ILE A 261 -13.79 -23.35 -1.35
CA ILE A 261 -14.97 -24.10 -0.90
C ILE A 261 -15.95 -24.33 -2.07
N SER A 262 -16.22 -23.33 -2.90
CA SER A 262 -17.08 -23.46 -4.07
C SER A 262 -16.56 -24.52 -5.05
N PHE A 263 -15.26 -24.51 -5.36
CA PHE A 263 -14.69 -25.50 -6.27
C PHE A 263 -14.56 -26.90 -5.66
N LEU A 264 -14.41 -27.03 -4.34
CA LEU A 264 -14.53 -28.34 -3.66
C LEU A 264 -15.95 -28.92 -3.78
N GLN A 265 -16.99 -28.08 -3.76
CA GLN A 265 -18.37 -28.54 -4.00
C GLN A 265 -18.55 -29.02 -5.44
N ILE A 266 -18.02 -28.30 -6.42
CA ILE A 266 -18.04 -28.71 -7.84
C ILE A 266 -17.29 -30.04 -8.02
N LEU A 267 -16.13 -30.20 -7.35
CA LEU A 267 -15.38 -31.45 -7.37
C LEU A 267 -16.21 -32.61 -6.79
N ARG A 268 -16.87 -32.41 -5.65
CA ARG A 268 -17.76 -33.40 -5.05
C ARG A 268 -18.91 -33.78 -5.98
N GLU A 269 -19.55 -32.80 -6.61
CA GLU A 269 -20.63 -33.04 -7.57
C GLU A 269 -20.12 -33.79 -8.80
N SER A 270 -18.93 -33.46 -9.30
CA SER A 270 -18.28 -34.15 -10.42
C SER A 270 -18.01 -35.62 -10.10
N VAL A 271 -17.50 -35.93 -8.89
CA VAL A 271 -17.30 -37.31 -8.41
C VAL A 271 -18.63 -38.04 -8.24
N SER A 272 -19.65 -37.37 -7.67
CA SER A 272 -20.99 -37.92 -7.52
C SER A 272 -21.61 -38.30 -8.87
N ARG A 273 -21.42 -37.49 -9.91
CA ARG A 273 -21.88 -37.76 -11.28
C ARG A 273 -21.14 -38.94 -11.94
N LEU A 274 -19.97 -39.31 -11.44
CA LEU A 274 -19.19 -40.43 -11.96
C LEU A 274 -19.60 -41.79 -11.35
N MET A 275 -20.25 -41.80 -10.19
CA MET A 275 -20.61 -43.02 -9.45
C MET A 275 -21.83 -43.79 -10.00
N PRO A 276 -22.95 -43.17 -10.42
CA PRO A 276 -24.09 -43.90 -10.99
C PRO A 276 -23.93 -44.12 -12.50
N PRO A 277 -24.11 -45.36 -13.02
CA PRO A 277 -23.64 -45.73 -14.37
C PRO A 277 -24.52 -45.28 -15.55
N HIS A 278 -25.63 -44.55 -15.37
CA HIS A 278 -26.57 -44.27 -16.47
C HIS A 278 -27.11 -42.84 -16.39
N ARG A 279 -26.40 -41.89 -16.99
CA ARG A 279 -26.99 -40.62 -17.42
C ARG A 279 -26.69 -40.43 -18.90
N GLU A 280 -27.75 -40.37 -19.70
CA GLU A 280 -27.68 -39.84 -21.05
C GLU A 280 -27.09 -38.42 -20.98
N PRO A 281 -26.20 -38.02 -21.90
CA PRO A 281 -25.70 -36.65 -21.97
C PRO A 281 -26.89 -35.72 -22.17
N GLU A 282 -27.27 -35.01 -21.12
CA GLU A 282 -28.39 -34.07 -21.16
C GLU A 282 -28.00 -32.91 -22.09
N PRO A 283 -28.80 -32.60 -23.12
CA PRO A 283 -28.47 -31.52 -24.03
C PRO A 283 -28.40 -30.21 -23.25
N LEU A 284 -27.25 -29.55 -23.32
CA LEU A 284 -27.09 -28.20 -22.79
C LEU A 284 -28.14 -27.30 -23.44
N GLY A 285 -29.09 -26.81 -22.65
CA GLY A 285 -30.11 -25.89 -23.13
C GLY A 285 -29.46 -24.67 -23.76
N VAL A 286 -30.04 -24.16 -24.86
CA VAL A 286 -29.53 -22.98 -25.58
C VAL A 286 -29.31 -21.77 -24.64
N ILE A 287 -30.13 -21.67 -23.58
CA ILE A 287 -30.05 -20.64 -22.54
C ILE A 287 -28.82 -20.85 -21.61
N ALA A 288 -28.46 -22.09 -21.28
CA ALA A 288 -27.26 -22.38 -20.51
C ALA A 288 -25.99 -22.09 -21.32
N ILE A 289 -25.99 -22.43 -22.61
CA ILE A 289 -24.88 -22.14 -23.51
C ILE A 289 -24.71 -20.61 -23.67
N SER A 290 -25.80 -19.88 -23.91
CA SER A 290 -25.74 -18.43 -24.10
C SER A 290 -25.26 -17.68 -22.86
N THR A 291 -25.66 -18.12 -21.65
CA THR A 291 -25.21 -17.52 -20.39
C THR A 291 -23.74 -17.82 -20.09
N MET A 292 -23.24 -19.02 -20.40
CA MET A 292 -21.81 -19.35 -20.28
C MET A 292 -20.96 -18.54 -21.28
N VAL A 293 -21.39 -18.43 -22.54
CA VAL A 293 -20.70 -17.62 -23.56
C VAL A 293 -20.69 -16.14 -23.17
N ALA A 294 -21.81 -15.60 -22.68
CA ALA A 294 -21.87 -14.23 -22.18
C ALA A 294 -20.89 -13.99 -21.02
N THR A 295 -20.76 -14.96 -20.11
CA THR A 295 -19.80 -14.89 -18.99
C THR A 295 -18.36 -14.85 -19.51
N VAL A 296 -18.00 -15.70 -20.49
CA VAL A 296 -16.67 -15.73 -21.11
C VAL A 296 -16.34 -14.39 -21.78
N VAL A 297 -17.27 -13.81 -22.54
CA VAL A 297 -17.05 -12.53 -23.23
C VAL A 297 -16.90 -11.38 -22.24
N ILE A 298 -17.81 -11.27 -21.26
CA ILE A 298 -17.84 -10.17 -20.29
C ILE A 298 -16.62 -10.25 -19.36
N LYS A 299 -16.41 -11.37 -18.66
CA LYS A 299 -15.26 -11.52 -17.75
C LYS A 299 -13.92 -11.54 -18.51
N GLY A 300 -13.89 -12.05 -19.75
CA GLY A 300 -12.72 -11.98 -20.63
C GLY A 300 -12.33 -10.55 -20.99
N ALA A 301 -13.30 -9.72 -21.38
CA ALA A 301 -13.07 -8.30 -21.68
C ALA A 301 -12.58 -7.53 -20.43
N ILE A 302 -13.19 -7.78 -19.26
CA ILE A 302 -12.79 -7.18 -17.99
C ILE A 302 -11.35 -7.58 -17.63
N GLY A 303 -11.03 -8.87 -17.70
CA GLY A 303 -9.69 -9.38 -17.39
C GLY A 303 -8.61 -8.75 -18.28
N VAL A 304 -8.89 -8.56 -19.57
CA VAL A 304 -7.96 -7.88 -20.50
C VAL A 304 -7.85 -6.39 -20.18
N ALA A 305 -8.94 -5.70 -19.88
CA ALA A 305 -8.95 -4.28 -19.54
C ALA A 305 -8.23 -3.98 -18.20
N CYS A 306 -8.31 -4.89 -17.23
CA CYS A 306 -7.76 -4.71 -15.89
C CYS A 306 -6.31 -5.21 -15.74
N ARG A 307 -5.82 -6.06 -16.65
CA ARG A 307 -4.43 -6.56 -16.67
C ARG A 307 -3.31 -5.52 -16.51
N PRO A 308 -3.38 -4.29 -17.08
CA PRO A 308 -2.31 -3.32 -16.92
C PRO A 308 -2.25 -2.70 -15.52
N VAL A 309 -3.27 -2.88 -14.67
CA VAL A 309 -3.32 -2.30 -13.32
C VAL A 309 -2.65 -3.25 -12.33
N ARG A 310 -1.45 -2.88 -11.86
CA ARG A 310 -0.70 -3.63 -10.85
C ARG A 310 -1.08 -3.23 -9.43
N SER A 311 -2.24 -3.69 -8.99
CA SER A 311 -2.66 -3.64 -7.58
C SER A 311 -3.11 -5.04 -7.17
N PRO A 312 -2.72 -5.57 -5.99
CA PRO A 312 -3.06 -6.93 -5.60
C PRO A 312 -4.56 -7.20 -5.61
N LYS A 313 -5.38 -6.22 -5.20
CA LYS A 313 -6.85 -6.29 -5.31
C LYS A 313 -7.31 -6.51 -6.74
N VAL A 314 -6.72 -5.78 -7.68
CA VAL A 314 -7.06 -5.88 -9.11
C VAL A 314 -6.48 -7.16 -9.71
N GLN A 315 -5.34 -7.63 -9.22
CA GLN A 315 -4.74 -8.90 -9.66
C GLN A 315 -5.58 -10.10 -9.23
N ALA A 316 -6.04 -10.14 -7.96
CA ALA A 316 -6.98 -11.14 -7.49
C ALA A 316 -8.27 -11.15 -8.32
N LEU A 317 -8.75 -9.96 -8.70
CA LEU A 317 -9.89 -9.83 -9.60
C LEU A 317 -9.62 -10.35 -11.02
N VAL A 318 -8.45 -10.06 -11.59
CA VAL A 318 -8.06 -10.57 -12.91
C VAL A 318 -7.90 -12.09 -12.89
N GLN A 319 -7.41 -12.66 -11.78
CA GLN A 319 -7.31 -14.10 -11.56
C GLN A 319 -8.69 -14.76 -11.46
N ASP A 320 -9.64 -14.13 -10.77
CA ASP A 320 -11.05 -14.53 -10.77
C ASP A 320 -11.62 -14.57 -12.19
N CYS A 321 -11.55 -13.44 -12.90
CA CYS A 321 -12.01 -13.36 -14.29
C CYS A 321 -11.36 -14.42 -15.20
N LYS A 322 -10.08 -14.73 -15.00
CA LYS A 322 -9.37 -15.80 -15.72
C LYS A 322 -9.94 -17.17 -15.37
N THR A 323 -10.14 -17.44 -14.09
CA THR A 323 -10.71 -18.68 -13.57
C THR A 323 -12.10 -18.92 -14.17
N ASP A 324 -12.95 -17.90 -14.19
CA ASP A 324 -14.27 -17.97 -14.80
C ASP A 324 -14.25 -18.23 -16.30
N VAL A 325 -13.37 -17.54 -17.03
CA VAL A 325 -13.23 -17.72 -18.48
C VAL A 325 -12.79 -19.14 -18.78
N VAL A 326 -11.78 -19.65 -18.07
CA VAL A 326 -11.28 -21.02 -18.26
C VAL A 326 -12.36 -22.03 -17.87
N PHE A 327 -13.01 -21.86 -16.73
CA PHE A 327 -14.08 -22.73 -16.25
C PHE A 327 -15.25 -22.81 -17.23
N ASN A 328 -15.84 -21.67 -17.60
CA ASN A 328 -16.98 -21.65 -18.53
C ASN A 328 -16.60 -22.14 -19.93
N SER A 329 -15.38 -21.87 -20.41
CA SER A 329 -14.93 -22.36 -21.72
C SER A 329 -14.76 -23.88 -21.75
N LEU A 330 -14.15 -24.46 -20.72
CA LEU A 330 -13.94 -25.90 -20.64
C LEU A 330 -15.23 -26.65 -20.32
N SER A 331 -16.12 -26.08 -19.50
CA SER A 331 -17.46 -26.60 -19.23
C SER A 331 -18.39 -26.56 -20.45
N LEU A 332 -18.06 -25.79 -21.50
CA LEU A 332 -18.72 -25.89 -22.81
C LEU A 332 -18.03 -26.93 -23.71
N LEU A 333 -16.70 -27.00 -23.63
CA LEU A 333 -15.90 -27.86 -24.51
C LEU A 333 -16.03 -29.35 -24.17
N PHE A 334 -15.97 -29.73 -22.89
CA PHE A 334 -16.01 -31.13 -22.47
C PHE A 334 -17.34 -31.82 -22.81
N PRO A 335 -18.53 -31.24 -22.54
CA PRO A 335 -19.79 -31.83 -22.99
C PRO A 335 -19.91 -31.94 -24.51
N LEU A 336 -19.43 -30.93 -25.26
CA LEU A 336 -19.48 -30.94 -26.72
C LEU A 336 -18.65 -32.09 -27.30
N ILE A 337 -17.43 -32.28 -26.80
CA ILE A 337 -16.56 -33.39 -27.20
C ILE A 337 -17.17 -34.72 -26.74
N GLY A 338 -17.67 -34.80 -25.50
CA GLY A 338 -18.30 -36.00 -24.95
C GLY A 338 -19.50 -36.46 -25.77
N TYR A 339 -20.37 -35.52 -26.17
CA TYR A 339 -21.51 -35.79 -27.05
C TYR A 339 -21.05 -36.27 -28.44
N ARG A 340 -20.03 -35.64 -29.03
CA ARG A 340 -19.53 -36.01 -30.36
C ARG A 340 -18.80 -37.36 -30.38
N ALA A 341 -18.13 -37.72 -29.29
CA ALA A 341 -17.33 -38.93 -29.15
C ALA A 341 -18.09 -40.08 -28.48
N GLY A 342 -19.31 -39.86 -27.96
CA GLY A 342 -20.08 -40.84 -27.20
C GLY A 342 -19.49 -41.18 -25.82
N VAL A 343 -18.69 -40.27 -25.24
CA VAL A 343 -17.96 -40.49 -23.98
C VAL A 343 -18.63 -39.69 -22.86
N TRP A 344 -19.55 -40.31 -22.13
CA TRP A 344 -20.34 -39.67 -21.07
C TRP A 344 -19.52 -39.22 -19.85
N TRP A 345 -18.42 -39.93 -19.53
CA TRP A 345 -17.60 -39.64 -18.35
C TRP A 345 -16.62 -38.48 -18.55
N LEU A 346 -16.43 -38.01 -19.80
CA LEU A 346 -15.46 -36.96 -20.12
C LEU A 346 -15.80 -35.63 -19.45
N ASP A 347 -17.09 -35.29 -19.39
CA ASP A 347 -17.58 -34.08 -18.76
C ASP A 347 -17.32 -34.04 -17.24
N PRO A 348 -17.79 -35.02 -16.43
CA PRO A 348 -17.52 -35.03 -14.99
C PRO A 348 -16.02 -35.16 -14.65
N VAL A 349 -15.23 -35.89 -15.45
CA VAL A 349 -13.77 -35.96 -15.23
C VAL A 349 -13.10 -34.62 -15.55
N GLY A 350 -13.47 -33.97 -16.65
CA GLY A 350 -12.95 -32.67 -17.04
C GLY A 350 -13.28 -31.57 -16.01
N ALA A 351 -14.53 -31.54 -15.53
CA ALA A 351 -14.97 -30.63 -14.48
C ALA A 351 -14.22 -30.89 -13.14
N GLY A 352 -14.02 -32.15 -12.77
CA GLY A 352 -13.27 -32.51 -11.56
C GLY A 352 -11.78 -32.11 -11.61
N LEU A 353 -11.09 -32.41 -12.71
CA LEU A 353 -9.69 -32.02 -12.90
C LEU A 353 -9.52 -30.49 -12.89
N LEU A 354 -10.46 -29.78 -13.52
CA LEU A 354 -10.44 -28.33 -13.54
C LEU A 354 -10.70 -27.72 -12.15
N ALA A 355 -11.66 -28.27 -11.40
CA ALA A 355 -11.90 -27.85 -10.02
C ALA A 355 -10.66 -28.04 -9.15
N LEU A 356 -9.93 -29.16 -9.30
CA LEU A 356 -8.69 -29.41 -8.57
C LEU A 356 -7.60 -28.39 -8.92
N PHE A 357 -7.44 -28.05 -10.21
CA PHE A 357 -6.50 -27.03 -10.66
C PHE A 357 -6.81 -25.66 -10.04
N ILE A 358 -8.08 -25.27 -10.01
CA ILE A 358 -8.52 -23.98 -9.46
C ILE A 358 -8.35 -23.93 -7.94
N VAL A 359 -8.68 -25.03 -7.23
CA VAL A 359 -8.42 -25.16 -5.79
C VAL A 359 -6.93 -25.00 -5.49
N TYR A 360 -6.05 -25.60 -6.29
CA TYR A 360 -4.61 -25.45 -6.14
C TYR A 360 -4.15 -24.00 -6.37
N ASP A 361 -4.62 -23.34 -7.43
CA ASP A 361 -4.27 -21.95 -7.77
C ASP A 361 -4.67 -20.96 -6.67
N TRP A 362 -5.91 -21.05 -6.18
CA TRP A 362 -6.39 -20.23 -5.07
C TRP A 362 -5.77 -20.64 -3.73
N GLY A 363 -5.44 -21.92 -3.54
CA GLY A 363 -4.70 -22.41 -2.39
C GLY A 363 -3.31 -21.77 -2.28
N CYS A 364 -2.57 -21.71 -3.38
CA CYS A 364 -1.27 -21.02 -3.44
C CYS A 364 -1.43 -19.52 -3.16
N THR A 365 -2.44 -18.88 -3.78
CA THR A 365 -2.70 -17.45 -3.57
C THR A 365 -3.05 -17.13 -2.11
N SER A 366 -3.85 -17.99 -1.48
CA SER A 366 -4.20 -17.88 -0.06
C SER A 366 -2.96 -18.00 0.82
N PHE A 367 -2.10 -19.00 0.55
CA PHE A 367 -0.86 -19.21 1.29
C PHE A 367 0.09 -18.03 1.15
N ASP A 368 0.30 -17.52 -0.06
CA ASP A 368 1.14 -16.34 -0.32
C ASP A 368 0.65 -15.11 0.44
N ASN A 369 -0.67 -14.88 0.50
CA ASN A 369 -1.24 -13.77 1.27
C ASN A 369 -1.02 -13.95 2.78
N VAL A 370 -1.13 -15.18 3.30
CA VAL A 370 -0.85 -15.48 4.72
C VAL A 370 0.62 -15.24 5.04
N VAL A 371 1.54 -15.74 4.21
CA VAL A 371 2.99 -15.55 4.41
C VAL A 371 3.36 -14.07 4.40
N ARG A 372 2.82 -13.28 3.45
CA ARG A 372 2.98 -11.81 3.43
C ARG A 372 2.42 -11.12 4.67
N LEU A 373 1.27 -11.56 5.17
CA LEU A 373 0.69 -11.04 6.42
C LEU A 373 1.52 -11.41 7.65
N SER A 374 2.30 -12.49 7.57
CA SER A 374 3.16 -12.99 8.66
C SER A 374 4.55 -12.36 8.71
N GLY A 375 4.89 -11.40 7.83
CA GLY A 375 6.19 -10.74 7.87
C GLY A 375 7.21 -11.29 6.87
N GLU A 376 6.78 -11.78 5.71
CA GLU A 376 7.70 -12.19 4.63
C GLU A 376 8.70 -11.08 4.29
N ALA A 377 9.97 -11.43 4.08
CA ALA A 377 10.97 -10.47 3.63
C ALA A 377 10.53 -9.79 2.31
N ALA A 378 10.83 -8.49 2.20
CA ALA A 378 10.58 -7.77 0.95
C ALA A 378 11.40 -8.37 -0.19
N ASP A 379 10.89 -8.23 -1.41
CA ASP A 379 11.56 -8.73 -2.59
C ASP A 379 12.91 -8.04 -2.85
N ASP A 380 13.82 -8.74 -3.52
CA ASP A 380 15.15 -8.26 -3.89
C ASP A 380 15.15 -6.90 -4.61
N GLU A 381 14.12 -6.59 -5.40
CA GLU A 381 14.02 -5.33 -6.15
C GLU A 381 13.72 -4.17 -5.20
N THR A 382 12.73 -4.36 -4.32
CA THR A 382 12.45 -3.44 -3.21
C THR A 382 13.66 -3.23 -2.31
N LEU A 383 14.34 -4.30 -1.88
CA LEU A 383 15.50 -4.19 -1.00
C LEU A 383 16.64 -3.41 -1.68
N ARG A 384 16.96 -3.69 -2.94
CA ARG A 384 17.99 -2.94 -3.69
C ARG A 384 17.67 -1.46 -3.81
N LYS A 385 16.39 -1.13 -3.98
CA LYS A 385 15.93 0.26 -4.07
C LYS A 385 16.06 0.99 -2.73
N LEU A 386 15.71 0.33 -1.63
CA LEU A 386 15.93 0.84 -0.27
C LEU A 386 17.43 0.98 0.05
N THR A 387 18.26 0.05 -0.39
CA THR A 387 19.72 0.16 -0.27
C THR A 387 20.26 1.35 -1.05
N TYR A 388 19.73 1.63 -2.25
CA TYR A 388 20.12 2.82 -3.01
C TYR A 388 19.68 4.12 -2.32
N LEU A 389 18.48 4.13 -1.72
CA LEU A 389 18.04 5.25 -0.89
C LEU A 389 18.99 5.48 0.30
N ALA A 390 19.33 4.43 1.04
CA ALA A 390 20.32 4.51 2.12
C ALA A 390 21.69 5.01 1.62
N TRP A 391 22.17 4.48 0.50
CA TRP A 391 23.42 4.93 -0.11
C TRP A 391 23.44 6.44 -0.40
N ARG A 392 22.27 7.05 -0.68
CA ARG A 392 22.18 8.49 -0.91
C ARG A 392 22.47 9.34 0.32
N PHE A 393 22.34 8.77 1.50
CA PHE A 393 22.69 9.40 2.78
C PHE A 393 24.15 9.13 3.17
N SER A 394 24.93 8.38 2.38
CA SER A 394 26.36 8.10 2.67
C SER A 394 27.24 9.34 2.92
N PRO A 395 26.99 10.55 2.37
CA PRO A 395 27.80 11.73 2.71
C PRO A 395 27.60 12.24 4.14
N VAL A 396 26.49 11.87 4.80
CA VAL A 396 26.11 12.38 6.13
C VAL A 396 26.13 11.31 7.23
N VAL A 397 26.45 10.06 6.88
CA VAL A 397 26.50 8.93 7.82
C VAL A 397 27.80 8.15 7.66
N ASP A 398 28.27 7.51 8.73
CA ASP A 398 29.49 6.69 8.68
C ASP A 398 29.25 5.33 8.01
N GLY A 399 28.00 4.87 8.02
CA GLY A 399 27.59 3.64 7.34
C GLY A 399 26.18 3.19 7.71
N PHE A 400 25.82 2.00 7.23
CA PHE A 400 24.58 1.32 7.58
C PHE A 400 24.92 -0.06 8.11
N LYS A 401 24.41 -0.37 9.30
CA LYS A 401 24.61 -1.65 9.96
C LYS A 401 23.65 -2.70 9.44
N SER A 402 22.38 -2.34 9.31
CA SER A 402 21.34 -3.22 8.79
C SER A 402 20.28 -2.43 8.01
N ILE A 403 19.72 -3.07 6.99
CA ILE A 403 18.54 -2.60 6.26
C ILE A 403 17.62 -3.81 6.17
N THR A 404 16.58 -3.82 6.99
CA THR A 404 15.62 -4.93 7.05
C THR A 404 14.30 -4.44 6.49
N ALA A 405 13.74 -5.17 5.52
CA ALA A 405 12.47 -4.83 4.91
C ALA A 405 11.58 -6.06 4.86
N TYR A 406 10.35 -5.95 5.35
CA TYR A 406 9.41 -7.05 5.44
C TYR A 406 7.97 -6.59 5.23
N HIS A 407 7.13 -7.49 4.73
CA HIS A 407 5.74 -7.21 4.45
C HIS A 407 4.93 -7.08 5.73
N ALA A 408 4.07 -6.07 5.75
CA ALA A 408 3.10 -5.84 6.79
C ALA A 408 1.73 -5.68 6.14
N GLY A 409 1.19 -6.79 5.62
CA GLY A 409 0.06 -6.78 4.71
C GLY A 409 0.53 -6.60 3.26
N ASP A 410 -0.05 -5.67 2.52
CA ASP A 410 0.39 -5.37 1.15
C ASP A 410 1.60 -4.42 1.10
N GLY A 411 1.70 -3.51 2.08
CA GLY A 411 2.82 -2.60 2.22
C GLY A 411 4.04 -3.25 2.87
N VAL A 412 5.16 -2.54 2.82
CA VAL A 412 6.45 -2.94 3.38
C VAL A 412 6.77 -2.04 4.56
N TRP A 413 7.25 -2.66 5.63
CA TRP A 413 7.90 -2.02 6.77
C TRP A 413 9.40 -2.10 6.57
N VAL A 414 10.07 -0.99 6.87
CA VAL A 414 11.51 -0.88 6.69
C VAL A 414 12.16 -0.41 7.97
N GLU A 415 13.24 -1.07 8.35
CA GLU A 415 14.08 -0.73 9.49
C GLU A 415 15.49 -0.43 8.96
N PHE A 416 15.98 0.77 9.28
CA PHE A 416 17.33 1.22 8.97
C PHE A 416 18.10 1.40 10.27
N ASP A 417 19.25 0.72 10.38
CA ASP A 417 20.22 0.98 11.44
C ASP A 417 21.38 1.78 10.86
N VAL A 418 21.43 3.06 11.21
CA VAL A 418 22.40 4.03 10.68
C VAL A 418 23.55 4.21 11.65
N LEU A 419 24.78 4.22 11.15
CA LEU A 419 25.98 4.49 11.95
C LEU A 419 26.35 5.97 11.89
N LEU A 420 26.51 6.57 13.08
CA LEU A 420 26.96 7.95 13.25
C LEU A 420 28.09 8.01 14.28
N GLY A 421 28.96 9.01 14.17
CA GLY A 421 30.02 9.22 15.15
C GLY A 421 29.46 9.48 16.56
N GLU A 422 30.15 9.00 17.59
CA GLU A 422 29.73 9.12 19.00
C GLU A 422 29.49 10.59 19.43
N ASP A 423 30.29 11.52 18.90
CA ASP A 423 30.18 12.95 19.18
C ASP A 423 29.10 13.67 18.34
N THR A 424 28.31 12.94 17.54
CA THR A 424 27.29 13.54 16.69
C THR A 424 26.20 14.18 17.56
N PRO A 425 25.93 15.49 17.44
CA PRO A 425 24.90 16.14 18.24
C PRO A 425 23.52 15.53 17.98
N LEU A 426 22.70 15.40 19.03
CA LEU A 426 21.35 14.82 18.94
C LEU A 426 20.48 15.48 17.86
N GLY A 427 20.57 16.80 17.71
CA GLY A 427 19.83 17.49 16.66
C GLY A 427 20.24 17.05 15.25
N ARG A 428 21.53 16.76 15.01
CA ARG A 428 22.01 16.29 13.71
C ARG A 428 21.62 14.83 13.47
N SER A 429 21.73 13.97 14.48
CA SER A 429 21.32 12.55 14.35
C SER A 429 19.82 12.43 14.08
N HIS A 430 19.00 13.21 14.79
CA HIS A 430 17.56 13.29 14.57
C HIS A 430 17.22 13.79 13.16
N ASP A 431 17.82 14.91 12.73
CA ASP A 431 17.56 15.48 11.40
C ASP A 431 17.88 14.48 10.28
N ILE A 432 18.99 13.74 10.38
CA ILE A 432 19.35 12.69 9.43
C ILE A 432 18.33 11.55 9.46
N ALA A 433 18.03 11.02 10.64
CA ALA A 433 17.17 9.85 10.80
C ALA A 433 15.74 10.13 10.31
N GLU A 434 15.17 11.25 10.71
CA GLU A 434 13.81 11.66 10.34
C GLU A 434 13.73 11.99 8.84
N THR A 435 14.77 12.60 8.25
CA THR A 435 14.82 12.83 6.80
C THR A 435 14.86 11.52 6.01
N LEU A 436 15.67 10.54 6.45
CA LEU A 436 15.68 9.21 5.84
C LEU A 436 14.34 8.51 5.98
N GLN A 437 13.70 8.61 7.15
CA GLN A 437 12.38 8.04 7.40
C GLN A 437 11.34 8.58 6.42
N TYR A 438 11.22 9.91 6.30
CA TYR A 438 10.26 10.54 5.38
C TYR A 438 10.55 10.22 3.91
N CYS A 439 11.83 10.15 3.52
CA CYS A 439 12.20 9.75 2.16
C CYS A 439 11.82 8.28 1.87
N ALA A 440 12.00 7.38 2.83
CA ALA A 440 11.59 5.99 2.70
C ALA A 440 10.06 5.86 2.61
N GLU A 441 9.31 6.53 3.49
CA GLU A 441 7.84 6.51 3.53
C GLU A 441 7.18 7.18 2.31
N ALA A 442 7.92 7.99 1.57
CA ALA A 442 7.45 8.56 0.31
C ALA A 442 7.44 7.57 -0.86
N LEU A 443 8.16 6.44 -0.73
CA LEU A 443 8.09 5.34 -1.68
C LEU A 443 6.72 4.67 -1.59
N PRO A 444 6.07 4.35 -2.73
CA PRO A 444 4.64 4.04 -2.75
C PRO A 444 4.26 2.75 -2.02
N TYR A 445 5.21 1.83 -1.90
CA TYR A 445 5.07 0.51 -1.28
C TYR A 445 5.58 0.48 0.18
N VAL A 446 6.23 1.54 0.67
CA VAL A 446 6.66 1.63 2.08
C VAL A 446 5.52 2.23 2.87
N ASP A 447 5.00 1.48 3.84
CA ASP A 447 3.92 1.94 4.71
C ASP A 447 4.44 2.66 5.96
N ARG A 448 5.64 2.29 6.40
CA ARG A 448 6.30 2.83 7.60
C ARG A 448 7.80 2.57 7.49
N ALA A 449 8.60 3.53 7.90
CA ALA A 449 10.02 3.34 8.12
C ALA A 449 10.36 3.60 9.60
N PHE A 450 11.33 2.85 10.11
CA PHE A 450 11.93 3.07 11.41
C PHE A 450 13.42 3.27 11.19
N VAL A 451 13.93 4.39 11.67
CA VAL A 451 15.36 4.71 11.55
C VAL A 451 15.95 4.80 12.94
N THR A 452 16.86 3.87 13.23
CA THR A 452 17.62 3.82 14.49
C THR A 452 19.03 4.32 14.21
N THR A 453 19.60 5.07 15.15
CA THR A 453 20.97 5.56 15.05
C THR A 453 21.84 4.86 16.10
N ASP A 454 22.90 4.21 15.62
CA ASP A 454 23.87 3.49 16.42
C ASP A 454 25.23 4.20 16.31
N TYR A 455 25.97 4.29 17.42
CA TYR A 455 27.35 4.81 17.41
C TYR A 455 28.40 3.70 17.19
N ALA A 456 27.98 2.44 17.27
CA ALA A 456 28.87 1.29 17.17
C ALA A 456 28.34 0.25 16.15
N ALA A 457 29.24 -0.22 15.29
CA ALA A 457 28.91 -1.23 14.27
C ALA A 457 28.44 -2.57 14.88
N VAL A 458 28.88 -2.89 16.09
CA VAL A 458 28.51 -4.10 16.82
C VAL A 458 27.92 -3.69 18.17
N GLY A 459 26.73 -4.23 18.47
CA GLY A 459 26.01 -3.96 19.71
C GLY A 459 25.28 -5.21 20.22
N PRO A 460 24.49 -5.10 21.29
CA PRO A 460 23.72 -6.22 21.83
C PRO A 460 22.73 -6.74 20.78
N THR A 461 22.82 -8.04 20.45
CA THR A 461 22.03 -8.70 19.39
C THR A 461 20.62 -9.13 19.84
N GLY A 462 20.19 -8.73 21.05
CA GLY A 462 19.03 -9.30 21.73
C GLY A 462 17.68 -8.94 21.10
N HIS A 463 17.54 -7.75 20.50
CA HIS A 463 16.23 -7.26 20.07
C HIS A 463 15.56 -8.07 18.95
N ALA A 464 16.33 -8.69 18.05
CA ALA A 464 15.78 -9.51 16.97
C ALA A 464 15.75 -11.02 17.31
N LEU A 465 16.76 -11.51 18.02
CA LEU A 465 16.95 -12.95 18.28
C LEU A 465 16.11 -13.48 19.45
N ASP A 466 15.75 -12.64 20.43
CA ASP A 466 14.98 -13.10 21.59
C ASP A 466 13.50 -13.36 21.25
N THR A 467 12.98 -12.71 20.21
CA THR A 467 11.60 -12.95 19.73
C THR A 467 11.37 -14.39 19.29
N GLU A 468 12.37 -15.05 18.70
CA GLU A 468 12.29 -16.48 18.33
C GLU A 468 12.43 -17.41 19.54
N ARG A 469 13.04 -16.95 20.63
CA ARG A 469 13.27 -17.75 21.84
C ARG A 469 12.09 -17.80 22.81
N ASN A 470 11.16 -16.87 22.69
CA ASN A 470 9.99 -16.77 23.56
C ASN A 470 8.86 -17.76 23.22
N HIS A 471 9.07 -18.67 22.27
CA HIS A 471 8.09 -19.67 21.84
C HIS A 471 8.62 -21.10 21.81
#